data_AF-A0A815JZL9-F1
#
_entry.id   AF-A0A815JZL9-F1
#
_cell.length_a   1.000
_cell.length_b   1.000
_cell.length_c   1.000
_cell.angle_alpha   90.00
_cell.angle_beta   90.00
_cell.angle_gamma   90.00
#
_symmetry.space_group_name_H-M   'P 1'
#
loop_
_entity.id
_entity.type
_entity.pdbx_description
1 polymer ?
#
loop_
_entity_poly.entity_id
_entity_poly.type
_entity_poly.pdbx_seq_one_letter_code
_entity_poly.pdbx_strand_id
1 'polypeptide(L)'
;MGVPAHTMPFQMPVTPKNQDQIEIIPFWHTCLSHYVSKCLLLSIYSFGGLVGGSIIHTILVCSLNRCRSYKERYQIVEHIIARVNQDYAQFICPFLGNTQWLIRLFRAYGAHIGENTIMPDIFSITDYHLMTIGDNVRVNMRTQIQGHSFEQRILKLAPVSIGNSCVLMSSSIVMSGCKLLGNNRLYPGTLIMKNDQLPLNTHWKGVPAESCTVKARLSRPTIVPDELVKYQQGYETINKLFLSYERIASIYMNVNELQFMNYGYADMDEYIDDHTGYYSRKLYEQVLANVTLTDKDVLEINCGRGAGAAWSAHTHVPHSYIGINRSQDVINLCQRLYSTIPRLSFVVANATKHLPFENESIDIILCIEAIHVFSQTIAITVCQNVLHALDIQNKCCTDFIQRYIQPEEQEYFRLFSRLPGTQIYEDMSQGRSHYWRVVFRKKTATDISVI
;
A
#
# COMPACT_ATOMS: atom_id res chain seq x y z
N MET A 1 -36.22 19.67 9.41
CA MET A 1 -37.54 20.29 9.21
C MET A 1 -37.48 21.10 7.93
N GLY A 2 -38.04 20.60 6.83
CA GLY A 2 -38.10 21.32 5.56
C GLY A 2 -39.53 21.27 5.03
N VAL A 3 -40.17 22.43 4.92
CA VAL A 3 -41.50 22.59 4.33
C VAL A 3 -41.33 22.77 2.81
N PRO A 4 -42.12 22.12 1.94
CA PRO A 4 -41.97 22.24 0.49
C PRO A 4 -42.35 23.63 -0.03
N ALA A 5 -41.69 24.05 -1.10
CA ALA A 5 -41.67 25.42 -1.64
C ALA A 5 -43.01 26.04 -2.06
N HIS A 6 -44.11 25.28 -2.11
CA HIS A 6 -45.41 25.76 -2.59
C HIS A 6 -46.26 26.48 -1.52
N THR A 7 -45.82 26.53 -0.26
CA THR A 7 -46.54 27.19 0.84
C THR A 7 -45.92 28.51 1.30
N MET A 8 -45.00 29.12 0.54
CA MET A 8 -44.47 30.45 0.91
C MET A 8 -45.46 31.58 0.55
N PRO A 9 -45.80 32.49 1.48
CA PRO A 9 -46.96 33.39 1.35
C PRO A 9 -46.67 34.71 0.60
N PHE A 10 -45.60 34.78 -0.21
CA PHE A 10 -45.24 36.02 -0.90
C PHE A 10 -45.45 35.88 -2.41
N GLN A 11 -46.68 36.15 -2.87
CA GLN A 11 -46.90 36.57 -4.25
C GLN A 11 -46.66 38.08 -4.35
N MET A 12 -45.59 38.49 -5.02
CA MET A 12 -45.41 39.90 -5.40
C MET A 12 -46.16 40.19 -6.71
N PRO A 13 -46.91 41.30 -6.80
CA PRO A 13 -47.61 41.68 -8.02
C PRO A 13 -46.60 42.20 -9.04
N VAL A 14 -46.62 41.63 -10.25
CA VAL A 14 -45.87 42.14 -11.38
C VAL A 14 -46.66 43.27 -12.02
N THR A 15 -46.21 44.52 -11.86
CA THR A 15 -46.61 45.63 -12.74
C THR A 15 -45.59 45.76 -13.88
N PRO A 16 -46.04 45.87 -15.14
CA PRO A 16 -45.11 45.98 -16.26
C PRO A 16 -44.67 47.44 -16.41
N LYS A 17 -43.35 47.68 -16.38
CA LYS A 17 -42.76 48.87 -17.01
C LYS A 17 -41.69 48.44 -17.99
N ASN A 18 -41.94 48.74 -19.26
CA ASN A 18 -40.94 48.80 -20.32
C ASN A 18 -39.81 49.75 -19.90
N GLN A 19 -38.56 49.28 -19.93
CA GLN A 19 -37.41 50.03 -20.43
C GLN A 19 -36.20 49.11 -20.56
N ASP A 20 -35.45 49.35 -21.62
CA ASP A 20 -34.50 48.48 -22.28
C ASP A 20 -33.26 48.09 -21.46
N GLN A 21 -32.79 46.87 -21.73
CA GLN A 21 -31.50 46.25 -21.36
C GLN A 21 -31.19 46.14 -19.86
N ILE A 22 -31.74 45.10 -19.23
CA ILE A 22 -31.17 44.51 -18.00
C ILE A 22 -30.06 43.55 -18.42
N GLU A 23 -28.80 43.90 -18.16
CA GLU A 23 -27.68 42.98 -18.31
C GLU A 23 -27.81 41.88 -17.25
N ILE A 24 -28.26 40.69 -17.67
CA ILE A 24 -28.42 39.53 -16.79
C ILE A 24 -27.03 38.99 -16.49
N ILE A 25 -26.38 39.51 -15.45
CA ILE A 25 -25.17 38.91 -14.90
C ILE A 25 -25.59 37.57 -14.27
N PRO A 26 -25.09 36.42 -14.74
CA PRO A 26 -25.50 35.12 -14.20
C PRO A 26 -25.20 35.08 -12.71
N PHE A 27 -26.20 34.75 -11.90
CA PHE A 27 -26.11 34.66 -10.43
C PHE A 27 -24.89 33.85 -9.93
N TRP A 28 -24.48 32.85 -10.72
CA TRP A 28 -23.28 32.06 -10.49
C TRP A 28 -21.98 32.87 -10.56
N HIS A 29 -21.85 33.85 -11.46
CA HIS A 29 -20.64 34.67 -11.58
C HIS A 29 -20.41 35.53 -10.33
N THR A 30 -21.46 36.10 -9.75
CA THR A 30 -21.35 36.97 -8.56
C THR A 30 -21.12 36.15 -7.29
N CYS A 31 -21.84 35.04 -7.10
CA CYS A 31 -21.70 34.19 -5.92
C CYS A 31 -20.41 33.36 -5.93
N LEU A 32 -20.00 32.81 -7.07
CA LEU A 32 -18.77 32.01 -7.19
C LEU A 32 -17.53 32.89 -7.06
N SER A 33 -17.53 34.09 -7.66
CA SER A 33 -16.45 35.07 -7.50
C SER A 33 -16.26 35.48 -6.04
N HIS A 34 -17.35 35.79 -5.33
CA HIS A 34 -17.29 36.14 -3.91
C HIS A 34 -16.83 34.97 -3.04
N TYR A 35 -17.27 33.75 -3.35
CA TYR A 35 -16.87 32.54 -2.63
C TYR A 35 -15.38 32.23 -2.85
N VAL A 36 -14.92 32.22 -4.10
CA VAL A 36 -13.52 32.01 -4.46
C VAL A 36 -12.60 33.07 -3.84
N SER A 37 -13.00 34.36 -3.90
CA SER A 37 -12.24 35.46 -3.29
C SER A 37 -12.14 35.33 -1.77
N LYS A 38 -13.24 34.95 -1.08
CA LYS A 38 -13.22 34.69 0.37
C LYS A 38 -12.37 33.47 0.74
N CYS A 39 -12.41 32.40 -0.05
CA CYS A 39 -11.54 31.24 0.14
C CYS A 39 -10.06 31.58 -0.10
N LEU A 40 -9.75 32.41 -1.09
CA LEU A 40 -8.39 32.90 -1.36
C LEU A 40 -7.89 33.82 -0.25
N LEU A 41 -8.74 34.71 0.26
CA LEU A 41 -8.42 35.56 1.40
C LEU A 41 -8.19 34.71 2.66
N LEU A 42 -9.07 33.75 2.96
CA LEU A 42 -8.86 32.83 4.08
C LEU A 42 -7.57 32.02 3.92
N SER A 43 -7.22 31.57 2.72
CA SER A 43 -5.99 30.82 2.48
C SER A 43 -4.75 31.71 2.60
N ILE A 44 -4.78 32.95 2.11
CA ILE A 44 -3.70 33.94 2.26
C ILE A 44 -3.53 34.35 3.73
N TYR A 45 -4.61 34.58 4.48
CA TYR A 45 -4.54 34.90 5.92
C TYR A 45 -4.05 33.70 6.74
N SER A 46 -4.47 32.49 6.40
CA SER A 46 -4.00 31.26 7.06
C SER A 46 -2.53 30.99 6.75
N PHE A 47 -2.10 31.19 5.50
CA PHE A 47 -0.71 31.00 5.07
C PHE A 47 0.21 32.11 5.61
N GLY A 48 -0.24 33.37 5.59
CA GLY A 48 0.47 34.50 6.17
C GLY A 48 0.63 34.37 7.69
N GLY A 49 -0.40 33.86 8.38
CA GLY A 49 -0.32 33.51 9.80
C GLY A 49 0.64 32.34 10.07
N LEU A 50 0.68 31.33 9.20
CA LEU A 50 1.59 30.18 9.30
C LEU A 50 3.06 30.58 9.10
N VAL A 51 3.35 31.33 8.04
CA VAL A 51 4.71 31.76 7.71
C VAL A 51 5.16 32.86 8.67
N GLY A 52 4.33 33.89 8.88
CA GLY A 52 4.61 34.98 9.82
C GLY A 52 4.73 34.51 11.26
N GLY A 53 3.83 33.63 11.70
CA GLY A 53 3.88 33.00 13.02
C GLY A 53 5.15 32.17 13.23
N SER A 54 5.60 31.42 12.20
CA SER A 54 6.86 30.68 12.25
C SER A 54 8.09 31.57 12.35
N ILE A 55 8.11 32.69 11.62
CA ILE A 55 9.20 33.66 11.67
C ILE A 55 9.23 34.33 13.04
N ILE A 56 8.08 34.80 13.54
CA ILE A 56 7.96 35.42 14.87
C ILE A 56 8.37 34.44 15.96
N HIS A 57 7.88 33.19 15.92
CA HIS A 57 8.26 32.13 16.85
C HIS A 57 9.77 31.90 16.85
N THR A 58 10.38 31.76 15.65
CA THR A 58 11.82 31.55 15.49
C THR A 58 12.62 32.73 16.08
N ILE A 59 12.23 33.96 15.79
CA ILE A 59 12.88 35.17 16.32
C ILE A 59 12.73 35.22 17.85
N LEU A 60 11.54 34.93 18.38
CA LEU A 60 11.26 34.99 19.81
C LEU A 60 12.08 33.94 20.57
N VAL A 61 12.06 32.68 20.13
CA VAL A 61 12.81 31.57 20.74
C VAL A 61 14.31 31.84 20.66
N CYS A 62 14.83 32.23 19.49
CA CYS A 62 16.26 32.53 19.33
C CYS A 62 16.71 33.74 20.15
N SER A 63 15.89 34.81 20.23
CA SER A 63 16.23 36.03 20.99
C SER A 63 16.19 35.78 22.50
N LEU A 64 15.20 35.02 22.98
CA LEU A 64 15.06 34.70 24.40
C LEU A 64 16.11 33.68 24.88
N ASN A 65 16.53 32.74 24.01
CA ASN A 65 17.64 31.83 24.31
C ASN A 65 18.98 32.56 24.49
N ARG A 66 19.13 33.78 23.96
CA ARG A 66 20.33 34.64 24.16
C ARG A 66 20.32 35.45 25.47
N CYS A 67 19.21 35.53 26.20
CA CYS A 67 19.14 36.30 27.47
C CYS A 67 19.89 35.59 28.60
N ARG A 68 20.79 36.28 29.31
CA ARG A 68 21.76 35.65 30.24
C ARG A 68 21.27 35.34 31.67
N SER A 69 20.13 35.88 32.13
CA SER A 69 19.68 35.73 33.53
C SER A 69 18.54 34.71 33.70
N TYR A 70 18.72 33.72 34.58
CA TYR A 70 17.76 32.65 34.87
C TYR A 70 16.48 33.15 35.59
N LYS A 71 16.57 34.24 36.36
CA LYS A 71 15.48 34.74 37.22
C LYS A 71 14.38 35.48 36.43
N GLU A 72 14.73 36.09 35.30
CA GLU A 72 13.79 36.80 34.42
C GLU A 72 13.02 35.82 33.49
N ARG A 73 13.50 34.58 33.34
CA ARG A 73 12.93 33.55 32.46
C ARG A 73 11.71 32.82 33.06
N TYR A 74 11.50 32.84 34.38
CA TYR A 74 10.75 31.73 35.00
C TYR A 74 9.23 31.91 35.12
N GLN A 75 8.70 33.13 35.21
CA GLN A 75 7.26 33.31 35.51
C GLN A 75 6.36 33.65 34.32
N ILE A 76 6.80 34.53 33.42
CA ILE A 76 6.00 34.96 32.26
C ILE A 76 6.48 34.23 30.98
N VAL A 77 7.79 34.05 30.86
CA VAL A 77 8.42 33.51 29.66
C VAL A 77 8.14 32.01 29.51
N GLU A 78 8.14 31.22 30.59
CA GLU A 78 7.74 29.80 30.52
C GLU A 78 6.29 29.59 30.06
N HIS A 79 5.32 30.33 30.59
CA HIS A 79 3.92 30.18 30.19
C HIS A 79 3.68 30.62 28.75
N ILE A 80 4.28 31.74 28.34
CA ILE A 80 4.17 32.23 26.96
C ILE A 80 4.90 31.27 26.02
N ILE A 81 6.11 30.81 26.34
CA ILE A 81 6.86 29.85 25.52
C ILE A 81 6.12 28.51 25.46
N ALA A 82 5.62 27.99 26.58
CA ALA A 82 4.87 26.74 26.59
C ALA A 82 3.61 26.84 25.74
N ARG A 83 2.88 27.96 25.83
CA ARG A 83 1.68 28.20 25.02
C ARG A 83 2.01 28.38 23.55
N VAL A 84 3.02 29.19 23.24
CA VAL A 84 3.49 29.43 21.88
C VAL A 84 4.02 28.13 21.25
N ASN A 85 4.78 27.33 21.99
CA ASN A 85 5.23 26.00 21.55
C ASN A 85 4.05 25.03 21.36
N GLN A 86 3.05 25.07 22.24
CA GLN A 86 1.86 24.21 22.14
C GLN A 86 1.01 24.58 20.92
N ASP A 87 0.75 25.87 20.70
CA ASP A 87 0.01 26.37 19.56
C ASP A 87 0.82 26.13 18.26
N TYR A 88 2.14 26.34 18.28
CA TYR A 88 3.03 26.03 17.16
C TYR A 88 3.03 24.53 16.81
N ALA A 89 3.06 23.66 17.81
CA ALA A 89 2.98 22.22 17.65
C ALA A 89 1.62 21.74 17.10
N GLN A 90 0.52 22.36 17.51
CA GLN A 90 -0.82 21.97 17.08
C GLN A 90 -1.21 22.53 15.71
N PHE A 91 -0.84 23.76 15.40
CA PHE A 91 -1.34 24.46 14.21
C PHE A 91 -0.32 24.58 13.08
N ILE A 92 0.97 24.60 13.37
CA ILE A 92 2.02 24.83 12.36
C ILE A 92 2.78 23.56 12.03
N CYS A 93 3.17 22.78 13.05
CA CYS A 93 3.96 21.57 12.85
C CYS A 93 3.30 20.50 11.96
N PRO A 94 1.96 20.29 11.95
CA PRO A 94 1.33 19.35 11.02
C PRO A 94 1.53 19.71 9.54
N PHE A 95 1.70 21.00 9.22
CA PHE A 95 1.94 21.47 7.85
C PHE A 95 3.42 21.41 7.43
N LEU A 96 4.34 21.45 8.41
CA LEU A 96 5.77 21.36 8.15
C LEU A 96 6.28 19.90 8.17
N GLY A 97 5.57 19.02 8.88
CA GLY A 97 5.90 17.61 9.00
C GLY A 97 6.11 16.92 7.66
N ASN A 98 7.11 16.05 7.59
CA ASN A 98 7.54 15.32 6.39
C ASN A 98 7.98 16.20 5.20
N THR A 99 8.21 17.50 5.40
CA THR A 99 8.68 18.41 4.33
C THR A 99 10.12 18.88 4.55
N GLN A 100 10.74 19.39 3.48
CA GLN A 100 12.07 20.03 3.54
C GLN A 100 12.05 21.37 4.32
N TRP A 101 10.88 21.98 4.53
CA TRP A 101 10.77 23.21 5.31
C TRP A 101 11.06 22.98 6.79
N LEU A 102 10.65 21.83 7.33
CA LEU A 102 10.99 21.45 8.71
C LEU A 102 12.50 21.26 8.89
N ILE A 103 13.19 20.65 7.91
CA ILE A 103 14.64 20.48 7.96
C ILE A 103 15.36 21.83 7.94
N ARG A 104 14.90 22.77 7.10
CA ARG A 104 15.44 24.14 7.07
C ARG A 104 15.26 24.85 8.42
N LEU A 105 14.12 24.64 9.08
CA LEU A 105 13.88 25.16 10.42
C LEU A 105 14.85 24.57 11.45
N PHE A 106 15.08 23.26 11.45
CA PHE A 106 16.06 22.63 12.35
C PHE A 106 17.49 23.10 12.10
N ARG A 107 17.86 23.31 10.83
CA ARG A 107 19.15 23.92 10.47
C ARG A 107 19.27 25.34 11.04
N ALA A 108 18.20 26.14 10.99
CA ALA A 108 18.18 27.47 11.59
C ALA A 108 18.28 27.43 13.14
N TYR A 109 17.77 26.38 13.78
CA TYR A 109 17.96 26.12 15.22
C TYR A 109 19.33 25.54 15.59
N GLY A 110 20.23 25.35 14.61
CA GLY A 110 21.61 24.94 14.82
C GLY A 110 21.90 23.45 14.64
N ALA A 111 20.95 22.66 14.14
CA ALA A 111 21.22 21.27 13.76
C ALA A 111 21.95 21.20 12.42
N HIS A 112 22.92 20.30 12.31
CA HIS A 112 23.58 20.00 11.04
C HIS A 112 22.86 18.84 10.36
N ILE A 113 21.99 19.10 9.40
CA ILE A 113 21.20 18.07 8.71
C ILE A 113 21.47 18.10 7.22
N GLY A 114 21.83 16.97 6.61
CA GLY A 114 22.07 16.81 5.18
C GLY A 114 20.82 16.95 4.31
N GLU A 115 21.02 16.87 3.00
CA GLU A 115 19.97 17.00 1.98
C GLU A 115 19.09 15.75 1.88
N ASN A 116 17.88 15.92 1.35
CA ASN A 116 16.89 14.85 1.16
C ASN A 116 16.49 14.08 2.43
N THR A 117 16.80 14.60 3.61
CA THR A 117 16.35 14.04 4.89
C THR A 117 14.90 14.46 5.15
N ILE A 118 14.08 13.58 5.72
CA ILE A 118 12.70 13.93 6.13
C ILE A 118 12.48 13.52 7.57
N MET A 119 11.72 14.36 8.28
CA MET A 119 11.34 14.15 9.67
C MET A 119 9.85 14.40 9.84
N PRO A 120 9.21 13.66 10.75
CA PRO A 120 7.77 13.69 10.90
C PRO A 120 7.25 14.99 11.52
N ASP A 121 7.98 15.52 12.51
CA ASP A 121 7.53 16.62 13.35
C ASP A 121 8.71 17.22 14.14
N ILE A 122 8.44 18.32 14.85
CA ILE A 122 9.42 19.01 15.71
C ILE A 122 9.86 18.18 16.93
N PHE A 123 9.09 17.16 17.33
CA PHE A 123 9.37 16.35 18.51
C PHE A 123 10.43 15.28 18.25
N SER A 124 10.86 15.13 17.00
CA SER A 124 11.87 14.16 16.59
C SER A 124 13.26 14.45 17.14
N ILE A 125 13.56 15.72 17.42
CA ILE A 125 14.85 16.18 17.94
C ILE A 125 14.60 17.05 19.16
N THR A 126 15.27 16.76 20.27
CA THR A 126 15.20 17.59 21.48
C THR A 126 16.28 18.67 21.53
N ASP A 127 17.52 18.34 21.16
CA ASP A 127 18.69 19.20 21.35
C ASP A 127 19.35 19.54 20.00
N TYR A 128 18.74 20.44 19.22
CA TYR A 128 19.13 20.73 17.83
C TYR A 128 20.64 20.95 17.62
N HIS A 129 21.25 21.79 18.47
CA HIS A 129 22.68 22.14 18.42
C HIS A 129 23.65 20.96 18.66
N LEU A 130 23.15 19.81 19.13
CA LEU A 130 23.93 18.59 19.36
C LEU A 130 23.76 17.56 18.24
N MET A 131 22.96 17.86 17.22
CA MET A 131 22.60 16.92 16.17
C MET A 131 23.43 17.12 14.92
N THR A 132 24.07 16.04 14.47
CA THR A 132 24.67 15.92 13.14
C THR A 132 24.01 14.77 12.40
N ILE A 133 23.28 15.03 11.32
CA ILE A 133 22.49 14.06 10.57
C ILE A 133 22.88 14.18 9.09
N GLY A 134 23.20 13.06 8.47
CA GLY A 134 23.65 12.98 7.09
C GLY A 134 22.55 13.17 6.04
N ASP A 135 22.92 12.91 4.79
CA ASP A 135 22.02 12.98 3.64
C ASP A 135 21.11 11.75 3.57
N ASN A 136 19.93 11.91 2.98
CA ASN A 136 18.97 10.83 2.69
C ASN A 136 18.50 10.04 3.93
N VAL A 137 18.47 10.67 5.10
CA VAL A 137 18.00 10.03 6.34
C VAL A 137 16.47 10.05 6.39
N ARG A 138 15.88 8.92 6.79
CA ARG A 138 14.42 8.80 6.98
C ARG A 138 14.13 8.61 8.45
N VAL A 139 13.45 9.57 9.06
CA VAL A 139 12.95 9.49 10.44
C VAL A 139 11.44 9.31 10.37
N ASN A 140 10.91 8.30 11.06
CA ASN A 140 9.48 8.02 11.10
C ASN A 140 8.82 8.56 12.39
N MET A 141 7.49 8.59 12.37
CA MET A 141 6.63 9.10 13.44
C MET A 141 7.05 8.58 14.83
N ARG A 142 7.00 9.46 15.84
CA ARG A 142 7.35 9.17 17.24
C ARG A 142 8.79 8.74 17.49
N THR A 143 9.67 8.81 16.49
CA THR A 143 11.10 8.63 16.73
C THR A 143 11.61 9.77 17.61
N GLN A 144 12.48 9.48 18.56
CA GLN A 144 13.11 10.47 19.42
C GLN A 144 14.63 10.39 19.33
N ILE A 145 15.25 11.50 18.95
CA ILE A 145 16.70 11.66 18.94
C ILE A 145 17.05 12.67 20.03
N GLN A 146 17.60 12.19 21.14
CA GLN A 146 17.91 13.04 22.29
C GLN A 146 19.42 13.18 22.52
N GLY A 147 19.87 14.43 22.69
CA GLY A 147 21.26 14.79 22.95
C GLY A 147 21.57 14.87 24.44
N HIS A 148 20.59 14.63 25.31
CA HIS A 148 20.75 14.72 26.76
C HIS A 148 20.33 13.43 27.48
N SER A 149 20.85 13.25 28.69
CA SER A 149 20.38 12.25 29.65
C SER A 149 20.44 12.83 31.06
N PHE A 150 19.49 12.46 31.90
CA PHE A 150 19.48 12.88 33.30
C PHE A 150 19.88 11.70 34.18
N GLU A 151 21.09 11.76 34.73
CA GLU A 151 21.68 10.68 35.50
C GLU A 151 22.18 11.21 36.83
N GLN A 152 21.81 10.56 37.94
CA GLN A 152 22.33 10.91 39.27
C GLN A 152 22.17 12.40 39.61
N ARG A 153 21.03 13.00 39.21
CA ARG A 153 20.70 14.44 39.37
C ARG A 153 21.56 15.40 38.54
N ILE A 154 22.32 14.89 37.58
CA ILE A 154 23.14 15.68 36.66
C ILE A 154 22.59 15.52 35.25
N LEU A 155 22.33 16.65 34.59
CA LEU A 155 22.02 16.68 33.17
C LEU A 155 23.32 16.56 32.37
N LYS A 156 23.46 15.47 31.61
CA LYS A 156 24.60 15.23 30.73
C LYS A 156 24.18 15.47 29.29
N LEU A 157 24.97 16.28 28.57
CA LEU A 157 24.79 16.54 27.15
C LEU A 157 25.87 15.79 26.37
N ALA A 158 25.50 15.13 25.29
CA ALA A 158 26.44 14.51 24.38
C ALA A 158 25.93 14.59 22.92
N PRO A 159 26.79 14.92 21.95
CA PRO A 159 26.41 15.03 20.55
C PRO A 159 25.95 13.67 20.00
N VAL A 160 24.99 13.71 19.08
CA VAL A 160 24.50 12.53 18.35
C VAL A 160 24.83 12.70 16.87
N SER A 161 25.50 11.72 16.29
CA SER A 161 25.84 11.71 14.87
C SER A 161 25.13 10.56 14.14
N ILE A 162 24.34 10.89 13.13
CA ILE A 162 23.66 9.93 12.25
C ILE A 162 24.22 10.09 10.84
N GLY A 163 24.87 9.05 10.33
CA GLY A 163 25.44 9.01 8.99
C GLY A 163 24.39 8.95 7.89
N ASN A 164 24.85 9.01 6.64
CA ASN A 164 23.99 9.04 5.47
C ASN A 164 23.10 7.79 5.34
N SER A 165 21.93 7.96 4.73
CA SER A 165 21.03 6.86 4.33
C SER A 165 20.55 5.97 5.48
N CYS A 166 20.55 6.49 6.71
CA CYS A 166 19.97 5.80 7.85
C CYS A 166 18.43 5.85 7.81
N VAL A 167 17.80 4.80 8.33
CA VAL A 167 16.33 4.72 8.48
C VAL A 167 16.01 4.44 9.94
N LEU A 168 15.35 5.40 10.58
CA LEU A 168 14.86 5.29 11.94
C LEU A 168 13.35 5.06 11.87
N MET A 169 12.92 3.83 12.14
CA MET A 169 11.50 3.46 12.07
C MET A 169 10.72 3.95 13.30
N SER A 170 9.39 3.86 13.21
CA SER A 170 8.47 4.49 14.15
C SER A 170 8.75 4.12 15.61
N SER A 171 8.66 5.11 16.50
CA SER A 171 8.91 4.95 17.94
C SER A 171 10.33 4.45 18.30
N SER A 172 11.31 4.55 17.41
CA SER A 172 12.70 4.28 17.78
C SER A 172 13.28 5.44 18.60
N ILE A 173 14.21 5.14 19.51
CA ILE A 173 14.81 6.10 20.41
C ILE A 173 16.33 6.01 20.26
N VAL A 174 16.97 7.16 20.03
CA VAL A 174 18.42 7.31 19.97
C VAL A 174 18.88 8.19 21.12
N MET A 175 19.66 7.61 22.04
CA MET A 175 20.14 8.31 23.24
C MET A 175 21.38 9.19 22.98
N SER A 176 21.73 9.99 23.98
CA SER A 176 22.86 10.93 23.92
C SER A 176 24.20 10.22 23.66
N GLY A 177 25.04 10.82 22.82
CA GLY A 177 26.40 10.31 22.54
C GLY A 177 26.48 9.24 21.45
N CYS A 178 25.36 8.83 20.87
CA CYS A 178 25.33 7.76 19.87
C CYS A 178 25.95 8.17 18.53
N LYS A 179 26.56 7.19 17.86
CA LYS A 179 27.14 7.33 16.52
C LYS A 179 26.64 6.25 15.57
N LEU A 180 25.73 6.60 14.67
CA LEU A 180 25.30 5.74 13.56
C LEU A 180 26.19 6.06 12.37
N LEU A 181 27.04 5.12 11.94
CA LEU A 181 28.03 5.42 10.91
C LEU A 181 27.44 5.60 9.50
N GLY A 182 26.25 5.06 9.22
CA GLY A 182 25.58 5.19 7.92
C GLY A 182 24.93 3.89 7.42
N ASN A 183 23.91 4.01 6.57
CA ASN A 183 23.07 2.89 6.10
C ASN A 183 22.49 2.04 7.24
N ASN A 184 22.34 2.62 8.43
CA ASN A 184 21.80 1.92 9.58
C ASN A 184 20.28 1.85 9.52
N ARG A 185 19.71 0.72 9.92
CA ARG A 185 18.24 0.58 10.03
C ARG A 185 17.84 0.22 11.45
N LEU A 186 17.13 1.13 12.09
CA LEU A 186 16.50 0.90 13.38
C LEU A 186 15.06 0.46 13.16
N TYR A 187 14.69 -0.71 13.67
CA TYR A 187 13.33 -1.23 13.58
C TYR A 187 12.36 -0.50 14.53
N PRO A 188 11.04 -0.65 14.37
CA PRO A 188 10.08 0.05 15.22
C PRO A 188 10.30 -0.26 16.70
N GLY A 189 10.21 0.77 17.55
CA GLY A 189 10.40 0.63 19.00
C GLY A 189 11.82 0.34 19.47
N THR A 190 12.84 0.43 18.60
CA THR A 190 14.23 0.12 18.96
C THR A 190 14.83 1.21 19.85
N LEU A 191 15.53 0.82 20.93
CA LEU A 191 16.25 1.75 21.83
C LEU A 191 17.76 1.60 21.66
N ILE A 192 18.42 2.60 21.08
CA ILE A 192 19.88 2.70 21.04
C ILE A 192 20.38 3.32 22.34
N MET A 193 21.28 2.62 23.05
CA MET A 193 21.77 3.04 24.35
C MET A 193 22.83 4.13 24.23
N LYS A 194 23.01 4.90 25.30
CA LYS A 194 23.97 6.02 25.35
C LYS A 194 25.37 5.59 24.89
N ASN A 195 26.02 6.45 24.11
CA ASN A 195 27.38 6.25 23.58
C ASN A 195 27.56 5.01 22.67
N ASP A 196 26.48 4.34 22.25
CA ASP A 196 26.59 3.24 21.30
C ASP A 196 27.08 3.73 19.94
N GLN A 197 27.95 2.93 19.32
CA GLN A 197 28.41 3.15 17.96
C GLN A 197 27.92 2.00 17.07
N LEU A 198 27.06 2.33 16.11
CA LEU A 198 26.47 1.38 15.18
C LEU A 198 27.33 1.32 13.90
N PRO A 199 27.91 0.15 13.56
CA PRO A 199 28.72 0.00 12.35
C PRO A 199 27.94 0.26 11.06
N LEU A 200 28.63 0.58 9.96
CA LEU A 200 28.01 0.80 8.65
C LEU A 200 27.16 -0.41 8.21
N ASN A 201 26.05 -0.14 7.53
CA ASN A 201 25.18 -1.16 6.90
C ASN A 201 24.56 -2.20 7.86
N THR A 202 24.46 -1.89 9.15
CA THR A 202 23.87 -2.80 10.16
C THR A 202 22.41 -2.48 10.47
N HIS A 203 21.68 -3.50 10.90
CA HIS A 203 20.28 -3.41 11.30
C HIS A 203 20.13 -3.74 12.79
N TRP A 204 19.19 -3.06 13.47
CA TRP A 204 19.06 -3.09 14.92
C TRP A 204 17.60 -3.17 15.35
N LYS A 205 17.30 -4.02 16.35
CA LYS A 205 15.97 -4.20 16.93
C LYS A 205 16.04 -4.40 18.44
N GLY A 206 14.98 -4.06 19.16
CA GLY A 206 14.83 -4.40 20.58
C GLY A 206 15.09 -3.24 21.54
N VAL A 207 14.86 -3.50 22.82
CA VAL A 207 15.02 -2.58 23.94
C VAL A 207 15.70 -3.34 25.10
N PRO A 208 17.04 -3.23 25.27
CA PRO A 208 17.99 -2.47 24.46
C PRO A 208 18.18 -3.06 23.05
N ALA A 209 18.72 -2.27 22.14
CA ALA A 209 18.92 -2.69 20.76
C ALA A 209 20.02 -3.74 20.60
N GLU A 210 19.71 -4.77 19.82
CA GLU A 210 20.66 -5.79 19.40
C GLU A 210 20.80 -5.79 17.87
N SER A 211 22.01 -6.09 17.39
CA SER A 211 22.25 -6.24 15.97
C SER A 211 21.48 -7.45 15.45
N CYS A 212 20.79 -7.26 14.33
CA CYS A 212 20.08 -8.34 13.66
C CYS A 212 20.54 -8.47 12.22
N THR A 213 20.81 -9.71 11.82
CA THR A 213 20.91 -10.07 10.41
C THR A 213 19.52 -10.15 9.84
N VAL A 214 19.19 -9.18 9.01
CA VAL A 214 18.01 -9.26 8.17
C VAL A 214 18.43 -10.10 6.98
N LYS A 215 17.81 -11.28 6.79
CA LYS A 215 17.90 -11.99 5.51
C LYS A 215 17.68 -10.94 4.45
N ALA A 216 18.67 -10.74 3.58
CA ALA A 216 18.64 -9.69 2.58
C ALA A 216 17.23 -9.63 2.03
N ARG A 217 16.58 -8.47 2.12
CA ARG A 217 15.38 -8.23 1.32
C ARG A 217 15.81 -8.66 -0.07
N LEU A 218 15.18 -9.70 -0.64
CA LEU A 218 15.43 -10.09 -2.02
C LEU A 218 15.48 -8.76 -2.77
N SER A 219 16.66 -8.43 -3.29
CA SER A 219 16.82 -7.21 -4.07
C SER A 219 15.66 -7.24 -5.04
N ARG A 220 14.84 -6.18 -5.08
CA ARG A 220 13.88 -6.05 -6.19
C ARG A 220 14.68 -6.42 -7.43
N PRO A 221 14.28 -7.43 -8.22
CA PRO A 221 15.01 -7.74 -9.43
C PRO A 221 15.17 -6.41 -10.15
N THR A 222 16.41 -6.03 -10.45
CA THR A 222 16.63 -4.89 -11.34
C THR A 222 16.07 -5.35 -12.66
N ILE A 223 14.80 -5.02 -12.94
CA ILE A 223 14.19 -5.39 -14.19
C ILE A 223 14.93 -4.60 -15.25
N VAL A 224 15.68 -5.30 -16.10
CA VAL A 224 16.39 -4.71 -17.22
C VAL A 224 15.32 -4.08 -18.13
N PRO A 225 15.43 -2.79 -18.51
CA PRO A 225 14.40 -2.11 -19.29
C PRO A 225 13.99 -2.86 -20.57
N ASP A 226 14.94 -3.55 -21.21
CA ASP A 226 14.70 -4.30 -22.45
C ASP A 226 13.87 -5.59 -22.26
N GLU A 227 13.92 -6.22 -21.09
CA GLU A 227 13.06 -7.38 -20.77
C GLU A 227 11.61 -6.95 -20.53
N LEU A 228 11.39 -5.78 -19.92
CA LEU A 228 10.06 -5.21 -19.68
C LEU A 228 9.34 -4.86 -21.00
N VAL A 229 10.07 -4.36 -21.99
CA VAL A 229 9.52 -4.00 -23.31
C VAL A 229 9.16 -5.26 -24.13
N LYS A 230 10.02 -6.29 -24.15
CA LYS A 230 9.69 -7.58 -24.77
C LYS A 230 8.53 -8.30 -24.06
N TYR A 231 8.51 -8.24 -22.73
CA TYR A 231 7.44 -8.84 -21.92
C TYR A 231 6.10 -8.13 -22.16
N GLN A 232 6.06 -6.79 -22.17
CA GLN A 232 4.84 -6.03 -22.47
C GLN A 232 4.32 -6.31 -23.90
N GLN A 233 5.19 -6.41 -24.90
CA GLN A 233 4.80 -6.73 -26.28
C GLN A 233 4.23 -8.16 -26.45
N GLY A 234 4.83 -9.17 -25.81
CA GLY A 234 4.28 -10.53 -25.80
C GLY A 234 2.96 -10.62 -25.01
N TYR A 235 2.87 -9.88 -23.90
CA TYR A 235 1.72 -9.88 -23.00
C TYR A 235 0.50 -9.16 -23.58
N GLU A 236 0.67 -8.12 -24.41
CA GLU A 236 -0.45 -7.50 -25.12
C GLU A 236 -1.10 -8.45 -26.14
N THR A 237 -0.29 -9.24 -26.85
CA THR A 237 -0.77 -10.28 -27.77
C THR A 237 -1.48 -11.39 -27.00
N ILE A 238 -0.90 -11.87 -25.90
CA ILE A 238 -1.54 -12.87 -25.01
C ILE A 238 -2.83 -12.33 -24.38
N ASN A 239 -2.89 -11.04 -23.99
CA ASN A 239 -4.09 -10.41 -23.47
C ASN A 239 -5.21 -10.32 -24.52
N LYS A 240 -4.89 -9.93 -25.76
CA LYS A 240 -5.87 -9.92 -26.85
C LYS A 240 -6.41 -11.33 -27.11
N LEU A 241 -5.53 -12.33 -27.10
CA LEU A 241 -5.91 -13.74 -27.23
C LEU A 241 -6.74 -14.24 -26.04
N PHE A 242 -6.39 -13.88 -24.82
CA PHE A 242 -7.16 -14.18 -23.61
C PHE A 242 -8.57 -13.57 -23.71
N LEU A 243 -8.69 -12.30 -24.09
CA LEU A 243 -10.00 -11.65 -24.25
C LEU A 243 -10.82 -12.28 -25.38
N SER A 244 -10.18 -12.72 -26.48
CA SER A 244 -10.83 -13.49 -27.55
C SER A 244 -11.31 -14.86 -27.05
N TYR A 245 -10.48 -15.58 -26.28
CA TYR A 245 -10.84 -16.85 -25.64
C TYR A 245 -12.02 -16.66 -24.70
N GLU A 246 -11.98 -15.68 -23.80
CA GLU A 246 -13.08 -15.37 -22.87
C GLU A 246 -14.38 -15.07 -23.61
N ARG A 247 -14.30 -14.31 -24.71
CA ARG A 247 -15.46 -13.97 -25.53
C ARG A 247 -16.05 -15.21 -26.21
N ILE A 248 -15.23 -16.05 -26.82
CA ILE A 248 -15.66 -17.27 -27.51
C ILE A 248 -16.20 -18.29 -26.49
N ALA A 249 -15.49 -18.49 -25.39
CA ALA A 249 -15.89 -19.38 -24.31
C ALA A 249 -17.26 -18.97 -23.72
N SER A 250 -17.52 -17.66 -23.57
CA SER A 250 -18.83 -17.14 -23.11
C SER A 250 -19.98 -17.32 -24.11
N ILE A 251 -19.69 -17.54 -25.39
CA ILE A 251 -20.69 -17.77 -26.44
C ILE A 251 -21.04 -19.25 -26.56
N TYR A 252 -20.05 -20.13 -26.40
CA TYR A 252 -20.18 -21.55 -26.77
C TYR A 252 -20.24 -22.54 -25.60
N MET A 253 -19.82 -22.16 -24.39
CA MET A 253 -19.94 -23.05 -23.24
C MET A 253 -21.02 -22.59 -22.27
N ASN A 254 -21.62 -23.55 -21.55
CA ASN A 254 -22.55 -23.23 -20.49
C ASN A 254 -21.79 -22.51 -19.37
N VAL A 255 -22.39 -21.49 -18.77
CA VAL A 255 -21.77 -20.66 -17.72
C VAL A 255 -21.27 -21.51 -16.55
N ASN A 256 -21.90 -22.66 -16.29
CA ASN A 256 -21.53 -23.61 -15.25
C ASN A 256 -20.25 -24.42 -15.56
N GLU A 257 -19.93 -24.66 -16.83
CA GLU A 257 -18.78 -25.46 -17.27
C GLU A 257 -17.47 -24.65 -17.28
N LEU A 258 -17.55 -23.35 -17.02
CA LEU A 258 -16.48 -22.39 -17.28
C LEU A 258 -16.14 -21.49 -16.08
N GLN A 259 -16.62 -21.84 -14.90
CA GLN A 259 -16.51 -20.98 -13.73
C GLN A 259 -15.06 -20.87 -13.24
N PHE A 260 -14.29 -21.97 -13.31
CA PHE A 260 -12.91 -22.02 -12.86
C PHE A 260 -11.92 -21.91 -14.03
N MET A 261 -10.78 -21.29 -13.76
CA MET A 261 -9.70 -21.07 -14.73
C MET A 261 -8.34 -21.59 -14.21
N ASN A 262 -8.36 -22.28 -13.07
CA ASN A 262 -7.15 -22.81 -12.45
C ASN A 262 -6.90 -24.26 -12.88
N TYR A 263 -5.66 -24.73 -12.69
CA TYR A 263 -5.20 -26.04 -13.15
C TYR A 263 -5.76 -27.21 -12.34
N GLY A 264 -6.41 -26.94 -11.20
CA GLY A 264 -6.90 -27.95 -10.29
C GLY A 264 -5.81 -28.70 -9.53
N TYR A 265 -6.25 -29.57 -8.62
CA TYR A 265 -5.40 -30.46 -7.84
C TYR A 265 -6.10 -31.81 -7.70
N ALA A 266 -5.41 -32.89 -8.02
CA ALA A 266 -5.92 -34.25 -7.92
C ALA A 266 -4.92 -35.15 -7.19
N ASP A 267 -5.40 -36.05 -6.33
CA ASP A 267 -4.54 -37.08 -5.75
C ASP A 267 -4.22 -38.16 -6.81
N MET A 268 -3.06 -38.80 -6.74
CA MET A 268 -2.57 -39.68 -7.83
C MET A 268 -3.51 -40.86 -8.16
N ASP A 269 -4.28 -41.34 -7.18
CA ASP A 269 -5.22 -42.46 -7.33
C ASP A 269 -6.67 -42.00 -7.55
N GLU A 270 -6.89 -40.70 -7.70
CA GLU A 270 -8.22 -40.10 -7.77
C GLU A 270 -8.65 -39.87 -9.22
N TYR A 271 -9.86 -40.31 -9.56
CA TYR A 271 -10.54 -39.98 -10.80
C TYR A 271 -12.03 -39.76 -10.56
N ILE A 272 -12.44 -38.52 -10.72
CA ILE A 272 -13.80 -37.99 -10.72
C ILE A 272 -14.01 -37.26 -12.05
N ASP A 273 -15.10 -37.59 -12.74
CA ASP A 273 -15.54 -36.88 -13.93
C ASP A 273 -16.10 -35.50 -13.51
N ASP A 274 -15.29 -34.46 -13.71
CA ASP A 274 -15.49 -33.17 -13.05
C ASP A 274 -16.22 -32.15 -13.94
N HIS A 275 -17.56 -32.17 -13.87
CA HIS A 275 -18.43 -31.15 -14.47
C HIS A 275 -18.77 -29.99 -13.50
N THR A 276 -18.20 -29.99 -12.29
CA THR A 276 -18.60 -29.09 -11.20
C THR A 276 -17.47 -28.22 -10.64
N GLY A 277 -16.26 -28.33 -11.19
CA GLY A 277 -15.06 -27.68 -10.68
C GLY A 277 -14.54 -28.29 -9.36
N TYR A 278 -14.76 -29.58 -9.12
CA TYR A 278 -14.19 -30.35 -8.02
C TYR A 278 -12.68 -30.16 -7.88
N TYR A 279 -11.87 -30.46 -8.90
CA TYR A 279 -10.41 -30.35 -8.79
C TYR A 279 -9.97 -28.90 -8.61
N SER A 280 -10.72 -27.98 -9.21
CA SER A 280 -10.49 -26.55 -9.04
C SER A 280 -10.73 -26.09 -7.62
N ARG A 281 -11.76 -26.60 -6.93
CA ARG A 281 -12.01 -26.31 -5.51
C ARG A 281 -11.00 -26.99 -4.61
N LYS A 282 -10.65 -28.25 -4.90
CA LYS A 282 -9.61 -29.00 -4.19
C LYS A 282 -8.28 -28.26 -4.19
N LEU A 283 -7.95 -27.56 -5.29
CA LEU A 283 -6.79 -26.66 -5.31
C LEU A 283 -6.87 -25.56 -4.25
N TYR A 284 -8.01 -24.88 -4.12
CA TYR A 284 -8.22 -23.85 -3.09
C TYR A 284 -8.16 -24.45 -1.68
N GLU A 285 -8.74 -25.64 -1.46
CA GLU A 285 -8.64 -26.36 -0.19
C GLU A 285 -7.18 -26.62 0.19
N GLN A 286 -6.34 -27.07 -0.74
CA GLN A 286 -4.92 -27.28 -0.50
C GLN A 286 -4.18 -25.98 -0.14
N VAL A 287 -4.54 -24.86 -0.79
CA VAL A 287 -3.95 -23.54 -0.49
C VAL A 287 -4.36 -23.04 0.89
N LEU A 288 -5.62 -23.29 1.26
CA LEU A 288 -6.23 -22.78 2.48
C LEU A 288 -6.16 -23.76 3.65
N ALA A 289 -5.58 -24.95 3.48
CA ALA A 289 -5.58 -26.04 4.48
C ALA A 289 -5.15 -25.60 5.89
N ASN A 290 -4.22 -24.64 5.98
CA ASN A 290 -3.71 -24.10 7.25
C ASN A 290 -4.06 -22.62 7.45
N VAL A 291 -5.02 -22.07 6.71
CA VAL A 291 -5.40 -20.65 6.69
C VAL A 291 -6.86 -20.51 7.14
N THR A 292 -7.10 -19.78 8.23
CA THR A 292 -8.46 -19.42 8.64
C THR A 292 -8.86 -18.09 7.99
N LEU A 293 -9.88 -18.12 7.13
CA LEU A 293 -10.45 -16.89 6.53
C LEU A 293 -11.61 -16.30 7.34
N THR A 294 -12.18 -17.05 8.28
CA THR A 294 -13.34 -16.62 9.08
C THR A 294 -13.06 -15.30 9.80
N ASP A 295 -13.99 -14.35 9.67
CA ASP A 295 -13.88 -12.99 10.21
C ASP A 295 -12.62 -12.21 9.79
N LYS A 296 -12.03 -12.54 8.63
CA LYS A 296 -10.88 -11.81 8.06
C LYS A 296 -11.25 -10.97 6.84
N ASP A 297 -10.50 -9.90 6.62
CA ASP A 297 -10.52 -9.15 5.37
C ASP A 297 -9.57 -9.79 4.35
N VAL A 298 -10.13 -10.34 3.27
CA VAL A 298 -9.42 -11.16 2.28
C VAL A 298 -9.36 -10.45 0.93
N LEU A 299 -8.18 -10.44 0.30
CA LEU A 299 -7.96 -9.94 -1.05
C LEU A 299 -7.41 -11.05 -1.95
N GLU A 300 -8.08 -11.35 -3.05
CA GLU A 300 -7.57 -12.29 -4.07
C GLU A 300 -7.03 -11.55 -5.28
N ILE A 301 -5.75 -11.75 -5.58
CA ILE A 301 -5.06 -11.15 -6.72
C ILE A 301 -5.30 -12.00 -7.97
N ASN A 302 -5.81 -11.36 -9.02
CA ASN A 302 -6.15 -12.00 -10.29
C ASN A 302 -7.21 -13.11 -10.12
N CYS A 303 -8.39 -12.74 -9.62
CA CYS A 303 -9.49 -13.65 -9.27
C CYS A 303 -10.10 -14.43 -10.45
N GLY A 304 -9.55 -14.33 -11.66
CA GLY A 304 -10.09 -14.93 -12.87
C GLY A 304 -11.58 -14.63 -13.04
N ARG A 305 -12.36 -15.66 -13.35
CA ARG A 305 -13.83 -15.59 -13.48
C ARG A 305 -14.57 -15.67 -12.14
N GLY A 306 -13.89 -15.53 -11.01
CA GLY A 306 -14.51 -15.34 -9.69
C GLY A 306 -15.05 -16.57 -8.98
N ALA A 307 -15.03 -17.77 -9.58
CA ALA A 307 -15.61 -18.97 -8.96
C ALA A 307 -14.87 -19.44 -7.71
N GLY A 308 -13.54 -19.35 -7.72
CA GLY A 308 -12.72 -19.66 -6.55
C GLY A 308 -12.94 -18.67 -5.40
N ALA A 309 -13.06 -17.38 -5.74
CA ALA A 309 -13.43 -16.33 -4.79
C ALA A 309 -14.83 -16.58 -4.18
N ALA A 310 -15.80 -16.90 -5.04
CA ALA A 310 -17.17 -17.23 -4.65
C ALA A 310 -17.24 -18.43 -3.72
N TRP A 311 -16.57 -19.53 -4.07
CA TRP A 311 -16.47 -20.71 -3.23
C TRP A 311 -15.80 -20.40 -1.90
N SER A 312 -14.68 -19.67 -1.90
CA SER A 312 -13.94 -19.33 -0.67
C SER A 312 -14.76 -18.45 0.26
N ALA A 313 -15.45 -17.43 -0.28
CA ALA A 313 -16.30 -16.54 0.49
C ALA A 313 -17.52 -17.28 1.09
N HIS A 314 -18.12 -18.20 0.33
CA HIS A 314 -19.24 -19.01 0.80
C HIS A 314 -18.82 -20.02 1.88
N THR A 315 -17.73 -20.75 1.65
CA THR A 315 -17.26 -21.85 2.51
C THR A 315 -16.66 -21.36 3.82
N HIS A 316 -15.82 -20.31 3.78
CA HIS A 316 -15.03 -19.92 4.95
C HIS A 316 -15.57 -18.70 5.71
N VAL A 317 -16.62 -18.05 5.17
CA VAL A 317 -17.36 -16.95 5.81
C VAL A 317 -16.42 -15.85 6.37
N PRO A 318 -15.64 -15.18 5.50
CA PRO A 318 -14.77 -14.08 5.91
C PRO A 318 -15.58 -12.84 6.32
N HIS A 319 -14.94 -11.85 6.95
CA HIS A 319 -15.57 -10.54 7.19
C HIS A 319 -15.81 -9.82 5.84
N SER A 320 -14.79 -9.81 4.98
CA SER A 320 -14.90 -9.36 3.59
C SER A 320 -14.00 -10.18 2.66
N TYR A 321 -14.42 -10.35 1.41
CA TYR A 321 -13.65 -10.99 0.35
C TYR A 321 -13.69 -10.13 -0.91
N ILE A 322 -12.53 -9.68 -1.37
CA ILE A 322 -12.39 -8.81 -2.54
C ILE A 322 -11.58 -9.54 -3.61
N GLY A 323 -12.20 -9.87 -4.73
CA GLY A 323 -11.49 -10.36 -5.91
C GLY A 323 -11.07 -9.20 -6.81
N ILE A 324 -9.80 -9.15 -7.23
CA ILE A 324 -9.35 -8.14 -8.19
C ILE A 324 -8.91 -8.73 -9.52
N ASN A 325 -9.17 -8.00 -10.59
CA ASN A 325 -8.68 -8.29 -11.93
C ASN A 325 -8.38 -6.98 -12.67
N ARG A 326 -7.47 -7.01 -13.64
CA ARG A 326 -7.14 -5.84 -14.47
C ARG A 326 -8.18 -5.57 -15.56
N SER A 327 -8.94 -6.60 -15.95
CA SER A 327 -9.94 -6.52 -17.03
C SER A 327 -11.29 -6.10 -16.47
N GLN A 328 -11.83 -5.00 -16.99
CA GLN A 328 -13.17 -4.54 -16.66
C GLN A 328 -14.24 -5.56 -17.07
N ASP A 329 -14.07 -6.23 -18.21
CA ASP A 329 -15.05 -7.20 -18.71
C ASP A 329 -15.15 -8.43 -17.78
N VAL A 330 -14.01 -8.88 -17.26
CA VAL A 330 -13.95 -9.98 -16.29
C VAL A 330 -14.61 -9.59 -14.98
N ILE A 331 -14.39 -8.37 -14.48
CA ILE A 331 -15.06 -7.89 -13.25
C ILE A 331 -16.56 -7.75 -13.47
N ASN A 332 -16.99 -7.23 -14.62
CA ASN A 332 -18.41 -7.15 -14.97
C ASN A 332 -19.05 -8.54 -15.00
N LEU A 333 -18.36 -9.56 -15.53
CA LEU A 333 -18.81 -10.95 -15.50
C LEU A 333 -18.93 -11.46 -14.05
N CYS A 334 -17.88 -11.30 -13.23
CA CYS A 334 -17.89 -11.76 -11.84
C CYS A 334 -19.04 -11.13 -11.03
N GLN A 335 -19.26 -9.82 -11.19
CA GLN A 335 -20.35 -9.11 -10.53
C GLN A 335 -21.72 -9.62 -10.98
N ARG A 336 -21.91 -9.91 -12.28
CA ARG A 336 -23.16 -10.52 -12.76
C ARG A 336 -23.39 -11.91 -12.18
N LEU A 337 -22.35 -12.74 -12.10
CA LEU A 337 -22.47 -14.14 -11.67
C LEU A 337 -22.63 -14.31 -10.16
N TYR A 338 -21.97 -13.46 -9.35
CA TYR A 338 -21.83 -13.70 -7.91
C TYR A 338 -22.30 -12.54 -7.03
N SER A 339 -23.04 -11.56 -7.57
CA SER A 339 -23.57 -10.41 -6.80
C SER A 339 -24.46 -10.80 -5.61
N THR A 340 -25.03 -12.00 -5.61
CA THR A 340 -25.88 -12.50 -4.52
C THR A 340 -25.10 -13.10 -3.36
N ILE A 341 -23.78 -13.33 -3.50
CA ILE A 341 -22.95 -13.90 -2.45
C ILE A 341 -22.60 -12.79 -1.44
N PRO A 342 -22.99 -12.92 -0.17
CA PRO A 342 -22.71 -11.91 0.84
C PRO A 342 -21.21 -11.82 1.10
N ARG A 343 -20.72 -10.61 1.40
CA ARG A 343 -19.32 -10.32 1.76
C ARG A 343 -18.31 -10.47 0.61
N LEU A 344 -18.75 -10.86 -0.58
CA LEU A 344 -17.94 -10.95 -1.79
C LEU A 344 -18.11 -9.69 -2.64
N SER A 345 -17.01 -9.11 -3.09
CA SER A 345 -17.01 -8.01 -4.04
C SER A 345 -15.87 -8.15 -5.05
N PHE A 346 -16.01 -7.47 -6.19
CA PHE A 346 -15.04 -7.53 -7.27
C PHE A 346 -14.67 -6.12 -7.73
N VAL A 347 -13.36 -5.86 -7.86
CA VAL A 347 -12.81 -4.52 -8.17
C VAL A 347 -11.80 -4.61 -9.30
N VAL A 348 -11.86 -3.65 -10.23
CA VAL A 348 -10.81 -3.51 -11.25
C VAL A 348 -9.57 -2.90 -10.62
N ALA A 349 -8.45 -3.63 -10.63
CA ALA A 349 -7.18 -3.15 -10.11
C ALA A 349 -5.98 -3.84 -10.78
N ASN A 350 -4.84 -3.14 -10.78
CA ASN A 350 -3.58 -3.67 -11.29
C ASN A 350 -2.55 -3.80 -10.16
N ALA A 351 -2.38 -5.02 -9.67
CA ALA A 351 -1.47 -5.36 -8.58
C ALA A 351 0.02 -5.07 -8.88
N THR A 352 0.42 -4.88 -10.15
CA THR A 352 1.81 -4.50 -10.49
C THR A 352 2.05 -2.99 -10.44
N LYS A 353 0.99 -2.17 -10.37
CA LYS A 353 1.09 -0.70 -10.35
C LYS A 353 0.68 -0.14 -8.99
N HIS A 354 -0.60 -0.29 -8.65
CA HIS A 354 -1.21 0.29 -7.46
C HIS A 354 -2.48 -0.48 -7.10
N LEU A 355 -2.66 -0.75 -5.82
CA LEU A 355 -3.87 -1.35 -5.27
C LEU A 355 -4.71 -0.28 -4.57
N PRO A 356 -6.03 -0.18 -4.84
CA PRO A 356 -6.89 0.86 -4.27
C PRO A 356 -7.34 0.53 -2.83
N PHE A 357 -6.42 0.05 -1.98
CA PHE A 357 -6.70 -0.33 -0.61
C PHE A 357 -5.76 0.44 0.34
N GLU A 358 -6.25 0.76 1.53
CA GLU A 358 -5.44 1.39 2.55
C GLU A 358 -4.34 0.43 3.05
N ASN A 359 -3.22 1.00 3.49
CA ASN A 359 -2.16 0.17 4.08
C ASN A 359 -2.70 -0.54 5.33
N GLU A 360 -2.34 -1.82 5.47
CA GLU A 360 -2.73 -2.66 6.62
C GLU A 360 -4.23 -2.93 6.76
N SER A 361 -5.05 -2.63 5.73
CA SER A 361 -6.50 -2.85 5.76
C SER A 361 -6.93 -4.28 5.38
N ILE A 362 -6.00 -5.13 4.97
CA ILE A 362 -6.26 -6.50 4.51
C ILE A 362 -5.51 -7.47 5.43
N ASP A 363 -6.21 -8.49 5.92
CA ASP A 363 -5.64 -9.52 6.78
C ASP A 363 -4.96 -10.63 5.96
N ILE A 364 -5.55 -11.01 4.83
CA ILE A 364 -5.10 -12.14 4.01
C ILE A 364 -5.08 -11.76 2.53
N ILE A 365 -3.96 -12.01 1.85
CA ILE A 365 -3.85 -11.85 0.39
C ILE A 365 -3.61 -13.22 -0.24
N LEU A 366 -4.50 -13.63 -1.13
CA LEU A 366 -4.44 -14.87 -1.89
C LEU A 366 -3.92 -14.61 -3.30
N CYS A 367 -2.93 -15.40 -3.72
CA CYS A 367 -2.38 -15.41 -5.06
C CYS A 367 -2.35 -16.85 -5.58
N ILE A 368 -3.38 -17.25 -6.32
CA ILE A 368 -3.47 -18.55 -6.97
C ILE A 368 -3.19 -18.34 -8.45
N GLU A 369 -2.10 -18.92 -8.96
CA GLU A 369 -1.71 -18.86 -10.39
C GLU A 369 -1.51 -17.44 -10.95
N ALA A 370 -1.34 -16.45 -10.08
CA ALA A 370 -1.15 -15.05 -10.44
C ALA A 370 0.34 -14.64 -10.51
N ILE A 371 1.25 -15.48 -10.02
CA ILE A 371 2.66 -15.11 -9.75
C ILE A 371 3.57 -15.12 -10.98
N HIS A 372 3.15 -15.79 -12.06
CA HIS A 372 3.85 -15.76 -13.36
C HIS A 372 3.98 -14.33 -13.95
N VAL A 373 3.29 -13.37 -13.35
CA VAL A 373 3.32 -11.94 -13.66
C VAL A 373 4.47 -11.19 -12.93
N PHE A 374 5.12 -11.78 -11.92
CA PHE A 374 5.95 -11.05 -10.95
C PHE A 374 7.46 -11.38 -10.90
N SER A 375 7.98 -12.52 -11.40
CA SER A 375 9.44 -12.73 -11.51
C SER A 375 9.86 -13.90 -12.39
N GLN A 376 11.00 -13.78 -13.10
CA GLN A 376 11.65 -14.85 -13.89
C GLN A 376 12.68 -15.69 -13.10
N THR A 377 12.87 -15.48 -11.79
CA THR A 377 14.11 -15.89 -11.12
C THR A 377 13.91 -16.82 -9.91
N ILE A 378 13.03 -17.81 -9.99
CA ILE A 378 12.92 -18.83 -8.94
C ILE A 378 12.62 -20.21 -9.56
N ALA A 379 13.57 -21.14 -9.43
CA ALA A 379 13.48 -22.50 -9.92
C ALA A 379 13.00 -23.47 -8.83
N ILE A 380 11.75 -23.95 -8.88
CA ILE A 380 11.19 -25.04 -8.05
C ILE A 380 10.06 -25.80 -8.80
N THR A 381 10.03 -27.13 -8.65
CA THR A 381 9.25 -28.16 -9.38
C THR A 381 7.71 -28.06 -9.27
N VAL A 382 6.99 -28.27 -10.39
CA VAL A 382 5.52 -28.52 -10.42
C VAL A 382 5.22 -29.87 -9.79
N CYS A 383 4.25 -29.94 -8.88
CA CYS A 383 3.86 -31.19 -8.25
C CYS A 383 3.08 -32.09 -9.23
N GLN A 384 3.34 -33.41 -9.19
CA GLN A 384 2.66 -34.41 -10.02
C GLN A 384 1.13 -34.35 -9.89
N ASN A 385 0.60 -33.96 -8.72
CA ASN A 385 -0.84 -33.78 -8.48
C ASN A 385 -1.52 -32.71 -9.35
N VAL A 386 -0.79 -31.66 -9.75
CA VAL A 386 -1.32 -30.60 -10.63
C VAL A 386 -1.28 -31.07 -12.09
N LEU A 387 -0.23 -31.79 -12.48
CA LEU A 387 -0.15 -32.42 -13.80
C LEU A 387 -1.25 -33.47 -13.98
N HIS A 388 -1.50 -34.28 -12.95
CA HIS A 388 -2.56 -35.27 -12.93
C HIS A 388 -3.95 -34.63 -13.08
N ALA A 389 -4.22 -33.54 -12.35
CA ALA A 389 -5.46 -32.78 -12.52
C ALA A 389 -5.62 -32.22 -13.94
N LEU A 390 -4.55 -31.66 -14.50
CA LEU A 390 -4.53 -31.18 -15.88
C LEU A 390 -4.84 -32.31 -16.87
N ASP A 391 -4.21 -33.49 -16.73
CA ASP A 391 -4.46 -34.62 -17.62
C ASP A 391 -5.92 -35.08 -17.61
N ILE A 392 -6.56 -35.06 -16.45
CA ILE A 392 -7.98 -35.37 -16.30
C ILE A 392 -8.85 -34.32 -17.01
N GLN A 393 -8.59 -33.03 -16.77
CA GLN A 393 -9.36 -31.92 -17.35
C GLN A 393 -9.12 -31.75 -18.86
N ASN A 394 -7.92 -32.06 -19.33
CA ASN A 394 -7.48 -31.91 -20.72
C ASN A 394 -8.31 -32.74 -21.70
N LYS A 395 -8.90 -33.85 -21.25
CA LYS A 395 -9.80 -34.66 -22.07
C LYS A 395 -11.03 -33.85 -22.51
N CYS A 396 -11.70 -33.19 -21.57
CA CYS A 396 -12.86 -32.35 -21.86
C CYS A 396 -12.50 -31.11 -22.70
N CYS A 397 -11.34 -30.48 -22.41
CA CYS A 397 -10.87 -29.34 -23.19
C CYS A 397 -10.52 -29.71 -24.64
N THR A 398 -9.95 -30.89 -24.87
CA THR A 398 -9.61 -31.36 -26.22
C THR A 398 -10.86 -31.54 -27.07
N ASP A 399 -11.89 -32.21 -26.52
CA ASP A 399 -13.16 -32.42 -27.20
C ASP A 399 -13.86 -31.09 -27.53
N PHE A 400 -13.82 -30.12 -26.62
CA PHE A 400 -14.35 -28.78 -26.86
C PHE A 400 -13.61 -28.06 -28.02
N ILE A 401 -12.28 -28.04 -27.98
CA ILE A 401 -11.47 -27.35 -28.99
C ILE A 401 -11.73 -27.94 -30.38
N GLN A 402 -11.77 -29.27 -30.48
CA GLN A 402 -12.03 -29.94 -31.75
C GLN A 402 -13.44 -29.66 -32.30
N ARG A 403 -14.43 -29.53 -31.41
CA ARG A 403 -15.84 -29.42 -31.79
C ARG A 403 -16.30 -27.99 -32.09
N TYR A 404 -15.74 -27.00 -31.40
CA TYR A 404 -16.28 -25.63 -31.41
C TYR A 404 -15.29 -24.56 -31.90
N ILE A 405 -14.00 -24.85 -31.95
CA ILE A 405 -12.97 -23.86 -32.33
C ILE A 405 -12.52 -24.10 -33.77
N GLN A 406 -12.43 -23.01 -34.53
CA GLN A 406 -12.01 -23.06 -35.94
C GLN A 406 -10.58 -23.60 -36.06
N PRO A 407 -10.25 -24.41 -37.09
CA PRO A 407 -8.94 -25.06 -37.21
C PRO A 407 -7.74 -24.12 -37.08
N GLU A 408 -7.86 -22.90 -37.60
CA GLU A 408 -6.83 -21.86 -37.56
C GLU A 408 -6.56 -21.32 -36.15
N GLU A 409 -7.54 -21.46 -35.24
CA GLU A 409 -7.48 -20.98 -33.87
C GLU A 409 -7.18 -22.10 -32.86
N GLN A 410 -7.34 -23.37 -33.25
CA GLN A 410 -7.23 -24.52 -32.34
C GLN A 410 -5.88 -24.56 -31.63
N GLU A 411 -4.77 -24.34 -32.33
CA GLU A 411 -3.43 -24.39 -31.73
C GLU A 411 -3.26 -23.36 -30.60
N TYR A 412 -3.87 -22.18 -30.73
CA TYR A 412 -3.85 -21.17 -29.68
C TYR A 412 -4.65 -21.60 -28.44
N PHE A 413 -5.82 -22.20 -28.65
CA PHE A 413 -6.62 -22.73 -27.55
C PHE A 413 -5.95 -23.93 -26.88
N ARG A 414 -5.22 -24.77 -27.64
CA ARG A 414 -4.41 -25.87 -27.10
C ARG A 414 -3.29 -25.33 -26.22
N LEU A 415 -2.54 -24.33 -26.69
CA LEU A 415 -1.48 -23.65 -25.94
C LEU A 415 -2.02 -23.04 -24.63
N PHE A 416 -3.16 -22.35 -24.71
CA PHE A 416 -3.78 -21.73 -23.55
C PHE A 416 -4.30 -22.76 -22.53
N SER A 417 -4.91 -23.84 -23.01
CA SER A 417 -5.43 -24.92 -22.16
C SER A 417 -4.33 -25.88 -21.69
N ARG A 418 -3.08 -25.69 -22.13
CA ARG A 418 -1.90 -26.48 -21.77
C ARG A 418 -2.11 -27.98 -22.03
N LEU A 419 -2.67 -28.29 -23.20
CA LEU A 419 -2.88 -29.67 -23.62
C LEU A 419 -1.54 -30.39 -23.84
N PRO A 420 -1.51 -31.73 -23.71
CA PRO A 420 -0.31 -32.52 -24.00
C PRO A 420 0.24 -32.24 -25.41
N GLY A 421 1.57 -32.21 -25.53
CA GLY A 421 2.28 -31.84 -26.75
C GLY A 421 2.47 -30.33 -26.96
N THR A 422 1.91 -29.46 -26.11
CA THR A 422 2.25 -28.03 -26.12
C THR A 422 3.54 -27.78 -25.35
N GLN A 423 4.32 -26.78 -25.76
CA GLN A 423 5.59 -26.44 -25.09
C GLN A 423 5.41 -26.20 -23.58
N ILE A 424 4.32 -25.54 -23.18
CA ILE A 424 4.03 -25.24 -21.77
C ILE A 424 3.77 -26.52 -20.99
N TYR A 425 3.00 -27.47 -21.54
CA TYR A 425 2.76 -28.76 -20.89
C TYR A 425 4.05 -29.57 -20.76
N GLU A 426 4.84 -29.65 -21.83
CA GLU A 426 6.13 -30.36 -21.83
C GLU A 426 7.12 -29.74 -20.83
N ASP A 427 7.10 -28.42 -20.71
CA ASP A 427 7.91 -27.75 -19.71
C ASP A 427 7.42 -28.05 -18.29
N MET A 428 6.12 -28.17 -18.06
CA MET A 428 5.60 -28.56 -16.74
C MET A 428 5.90 -30.03 -16.41
N SER A 429 5.67 -30.95 -17.35
CA SER A 429 5.88 -32.38 -17.17
C SER A 429 7.35 -32.74 -16.94
N GLN A 430 8.27 -32.00 -17.57
CA GLN A 430 9.71 -32.17 -17.45
C GLN A 430 10.31 -31.32 -16.33
N GLY A 431 9.49 -30.61 -15.54
CA GLY A 431 9.92 -29.79 -14.40
C GLY A 431 10.66 -28.50 -14.78
N ARG A 432 10.58 -28.08 -16.05
CA ARG A 432 11.14 -26.82 -16.58
C ARG A 432 10.26 -25.59 -16.32
N SER A 433 8.97 -25.78 -16.04
CA SER A 433 8.02 -24.73 -15.63
C SER A 433 7.68 -24.80 -14.15
N HIS A 434 7.24 -23.67 -13.58
CA HIS A 434 7.04 -23.49 -12.13
C HIS A 434 5.59 -23.11 -11.79
N TYR A 435 5.04 -23.69 -10.70
CA TYR A 435 3.66 -23.47 -10.26
C TYR A 435 3.60 -22.88 -8.84
N TRP A 436 2.99 -21.70 -8.70
CA TRP A 436 3.02 -20.91 -7.47
C TRP A 436 1.62 -20.66 -6.91
N ARG A 437 1.48 -20.91 -5.60
CA ARG A 437 0.30 -20.57 -4.80
C ARG A 437 0.80 -19.93 -3.51
N VAL A 438 0.42 -18.68 -3.26
CA VAL A 438 0.94 -17.93 -2.11
C VAL A 438 -0.21 -17.33 -1.33
N VAL A 439 -0.11 -17.44 -0.01
CA VAL A 439 -0.99 -16.78 0.94
C VAL A 439 -0.14 -15.86 1.79
N PHE A 440 -0.37 -14.55 1.70
CA PHE A 440 0.20 -13.59 2.62
C PHE A 440 -0.79 -13.36 3.76
N ARG A 441 -0.29 -13.33 5.00
CA ARG A 441 -1.09 -13.03 6.19
C ARG A 441 -0.50 -11.82 6.90
N LYS A 442 -1.36 -10.97 7.41
CA LYS A 442 -0.98 -9.88 8.31
C LYS A 442 -0.37 -10.49 9.56
N LYS A 443 0.82 -10.02 9.92
CA LYS A 443 1.56 -10.52 11.07
C LYS A 443 0.78 -10.19 12.34
N THR A 444 0.40 -11.23 13.10
CA THR A 444 -0.24 -11.06 14.40
C THR A 444 0.82 -10.98 15.51
N ALA A 445 0.49 -10.36 16.65
CA ALA A 445 1.39 -10.29 17.80
C ALA A 445 1.76 -11.70 18.35
N THR A 446 0.93 -12.70 18.06
CA THR A 446 1.09 -14.11 18.44
C THR A 446 1.95 -14.94 17.49
N ASP A 447 2.31 -14.43 16.30
CA ASP A 447 3.27 -15.10 15.40
C ASP A 447 4.73 -14.98 15.87
N ILE A 448 4.94 -14.56 17.12
CA ILE A 448 6.24 -14.50 17.83
C ILE A 448 6.36 -15.75 18.72
N SER A 449 6.34 -16.93 18.11
CA SER A 449 6.75 -18.23 18.70
C SER A 449 6.64 -19.25 17.56
N VAL A 450 7.69 -19.88 17.04
CA VAL A 450 8.86 -20.52 17.64
C VAL A 450 10.09 -20.27 16.74
N ILE A 451 11.27 -20.28 17.38
CA ILE A 451 12.64 -19.95 16.93
C ILE A 451 12.99 -20.37 15.49
#